data_AF-A0ABC9C2L1-F1
#
_entry.id   AF-A0ABC9C2L1-F1
#
_cell.length_a   1.000
_cell.length_b   1.000
_cell.length_c   1.000
_cell.angle_alpha   90.00
_cell.angle_beta   90.00
_cell.angle_gamma   90.00
#
_symmetry.space_group_name_H-M   'P 1'
#
loop_
_entity.id
_entity.type
_entity.pdbx_description
1 polymer ?
#
loop_
_entity_poly.entity_id
_entity_poly.type
_entity_poly.pdbx_seq_one_letter_code
_entity_poly.pdbx_strand_id
1 'polypeptide(L)'
;MDSTADNSSGALSPAAHGLQGNAAAAASVRCEEGVAFTVTEGNEVAEVVGGGAARVLGSESFLDATTGTRHHFVDVHGEAEAMLFLVSVNEGQRRVVDVRRLF
;
A
#
# COMPACT_ATOMS: atom_id res chain seq x y z
N MET A 1 18.19 -22.50 -48.25
CA MET A 1 16.83 -22.48 -48.80
C MET A 1 16.22 -23.79 -48.32
N ASP A 2 15.43 -23.87 -47.26
CA ASP A 2 14.41 -22.93 -46.78
C ASP A 2 14.29 -23.03 -45.24
N SER A 3 13.77 -21.96 -44.64
CA SER A 3 13.57 -21.80 -43.20
C SER A 3 12.20 -22.34 -42.79
N THR A 4 12.09 -23.00 -41.65
CA THR A 4 10.80 -23.04 -40.94
C THR A 4 11.07 -23.04 -39.44
N ALA A 5 10.89 -21.87 -38.84
CA ALA A 5 10.70 -21.70 -37.41
C ALA A 5 9.23 -22.03 -37.09
N ASP A 6 9.00 -22.79 -36.03
CA ASP A 6 7.69 -22.82 -35.38
C ASP A 6 7.83 -22.57 -33.87
N ASN A 7 6.85 -21.83 -33.41
CA ASN A 7 6.72 -21.08 -32.18
C ASN A 7 5.88 -21.90 -31.19
N SER A 8 6.28 -21.96 -29.92
CA SER A 8 5.32 -22.25 -28.85
C SER A 8 5.74 -21.55 -27.56
N SER A 9 5.07 -20.42 -27.35
CA SER A 9 5.05 -19.62 -26.14
C SER A 9 4.44 -20.42 -24.98
N GLY A 10 5.16 -20.51 -23.87
CA GLY A 10 4.65 -20.99 -22.58
C GLY A 10 4.86 -19.93 -21.51
N ALA A 11 4.22 -18.77 -21.64
CA ALA A 11 4.15 -17.79 -20.57
C ALA A 11 3.24 -18.35 -19.47
N LEU A 12 3.84 -18.82 -18.37
CA LEU A 12 3.11 -19.20 -17.17
C LEU A 12 2.45 -17.94 -16.59
N SER A 13 1.14 -17.82 -16.83
CA SER A 13 0.29 -16.82 -16.21
C SER A 13 0.17 -17.11 -14.71
N PRO A 14 0.37 -16.14 -13.80
CA PRO A 14 -0.12 -16.29 -12.44
C PRO A 14 -1.64 -16.12 -12.46
N ALA A 15 -2.34 -17.15 -11.98
CA ALA A 15 -3.79 -17.22 -11.90
C ALA A 15 -4.35 -16.08 -11.02
N ALA A 16 -5.20 -15.26 -11.61
CA ALA A 16 -6.07 -14.32 -10.91
C ALA A 16 -7.30 -15.06 -10.40
N HIS A 17 -7.41 -15.30 -9.09
CA HIS A 17 -8.62 -15.80 -8.45
C HIS A 17 -8.99 -14.90 -7.25
N GLY A 18 -10.16 -14.27 -7.34
CA GLY A 18 -10.89 -13.73 -6.19
C GLY A 18 -11.30 -12.25 -6.26
N LEU A 19 -12.38 -11.94 -6.99
CA LEU A 19 -13.18 -10.72 -6.79
C LEU A 19 -14.16 -10.97 -5.63
N GLN A 20 -14.29 -10.04 -4.66
CA GLN A 20 -15.56 -9.39 -4.26
C GLN A 20 -15.39 -8.61 -2.92
N GLY A 21 -15.50 -7.29 -2.99
CA GLY A 21 -15.56 -6.39 -1.83
C GLY A 21 -15.51 -4.94 -2.28
N ASN A 22 -16.66 -4.40 -2.71
CA ASN A 22 -16.77 -3.11 -3.36
C ASN A 22 -16.77 -1.95 -2.33
N ALA A 23 -15.59 -1.55 -1.90
CA ALA A 23 -15.23 -0.14 -1.78
C ALA A 23 -14.06 0.04 -2.75
N ALA A 24 -13.93 1.16 -3.45
CA ALA A 24 -12.73 1.40 -4.27
C ALA A 24 -11.52 1.28 -3.34
N ALA A 25 -10.86 0.13 -3.35
CA ALA A 25 -9.79 -0.17 -2.43
C ALA A 25 -8.66 0.78 -2.81
N ALA A 26 -8.53 1.88 -2.06
CA ALA A 26 -7.36 2.72 -2.13
C ALA A 26 -6.17 1.78 -1.96
N ALA A 27 -5.35 1.66 -3.01
CA ALA A 27 -4.34 0.63 -3.14
C ALA A 27 -3.52 0.55 -1.84
N SER A 28 -3.60 -0.58 -1.15
CA SER A 28 -2.92 -0.75 0.13
C SER A 28 -1.47 -1.13 -0.12
N VAL A 29 -0.54 -0.49 0.59
CA VAL A 29 0.89 -0.82 0.53
C VAL A 29 1.24 -1.69 1.72
N ARG A 30 1.80 -2.88 1.46
CA ARG A 30 2.20 -3.84 2.49
C ARG A 30 3.70 -3.80 2.75
N CYS A 31 4.08 -3.75 4.01
CA CYS A 31 5.46 -3.83 4.49
C CYS A 31 5.91 -5.29 4.69
N GLU A 32 7.21 -5.49 4.85
CA GLU A 32 7.81 -6.82 5.07
C GLU A 32 7.32 -7.45 6.38
N GLU A 33 6.98 -6.63 7.37
CA GLU A 33 6.40 -7.04 8.66
C GLU A 33 4.91 -7.47 8.56
N GLY A 34 4.35 -7.48 7.35
CA GLY A 34 2.98 -7.92 7.09
C GLY A 34 1.91 -6.86 7.37
N VAL A 35 2.29 -5.70 7.93
CA VAL A 35 1.46 -4.50 8.11
C VAL A 35 1.11 -3.92 6.76
N ALA A 36 -0.13 -3.49 6.57
CA ALA A 36 -0.57 -2.84 5.34
C ALA A 36 -1.23 -1.50 5.64
N PHE A 37 -0.91 -0.49 4.84
CA PHE A 37 -1.45 0.86 4.98
C PHE A 37 -2.33 1.22 3.78
N THR A 38 -3.38 1.99 4.04
CA THR A 38 -4.24 2.60 3.02
C THR A 38 -4.54 4.04 3.42
N VAL A 39 -5.19 4.79 2.53
CA VAL A 39 -5.56 6.19 2.74
C VAL A 39 -7.07 6.30 2.71
N THR A 40 -7.66 6.95 3.71
CA THR A 40 -9.10 7.21 3.76
C THR A 40 -9.49 8.27 2.74
N GLU A 41 -10.79 8.44 2.51
CA GLU A 41 -11.29 9.53 1.67
C GLU A 41 -10.89 10.92 2.20
N GLY A 42 -10.69 11.03 3.52
CA GLY A 42 -10.21 12.22 4.22
C GLY A 42 -8.70 12.45 4.19
N ASN A 43 -7.94 11.67 3.40
CA ASN A 43 -6.47 11.68 3.37
C ASN A 43 -5.80 11.29 4.70
N GLU A 44 -6.47 10.50 5.54
CA GLU A 44 -5.89 9.95 6.75
C GLU A 44 -5.26 8.61 6.45
N VAL A 45 -4.16 8.29 7.14
CA VAL A 45 -3.55 6.97 7.05
C VAL A 45 -4.32 5.98 7.91
N ALA A 46 -4.63 4.82 7.34
CA ALA A 46 -5.26 3.72 8.04
C ALA A 46 -4.47 2.42 7.86
N GLU A 47 -4.44 1.60 8.90
CA GLU A 47 -3.94 0.23 8.82
C GLU A 47 -5.04 -0.69 8.31
N VAL A 48 -4.71 -1.54 7.34
CA VAL A 48 -5.61 -2.60 6.87
C VAL A 48 -5.48 -3.79 7.82
N VAL A 49 -6.59 -4.13 8.46
CA VAL A 49 -6.69 -5.26 9.39
C VAL A 49 -7.40 -6.45 8.73
N GLY A 50 -7.40 -7.60 9.40
CA GLY A 50 -8.00 -8.84 8.91
C GLY A 50 -9.45 -8.65 8.45
N GLY A 51 -9.81 -9.31 7.34
CA GLY A 51 -11.15 -9.19 6.74
C GLY A 51 -11.37 -7.94 5.89
N GLY A 52 -10.31 -7.20 5.54
CA GLY A 52 -10.38 -6.04 4.65
C GLY A 52 -10.91 -4.76 5.31
N ALA A 53 -11.10 -4.78 6.63
CA ALA A 53 -11.41 -3.58 7.39
C ALA A 53 -10.18 -2.68 7.50
N ALA A 54 -10.38 -1.38 7.71
CA ALA A 54 -9.32 -0.41 7.92
C ALA A 54 -9.53 0.33 9.25
N ARG A 55 -8.44 0.51 9.99
CA ARG A 55 -8.40 1.28 11.24
C ARG A 55 -7.58 2.53 11.01
N VAL A 56 -8.22 3.70 11.14
CA VAL A 56 -7.52 4.99 11.06
C VAL A 56 -6.49 5.09 12.18
N LEU A 57 -5.29 5.53 11.83
CA LEU A 57 -4.20 5.72 12.77
C LEU A 57 -4.11 7.19 13.16
N GLY A 58 -3.90 7.44 14.46
CA GLY A 58 -3.40 8.74 14.88
C GLY A 58 -2.03 8.97 14.24
N SER A 59 -1.80 10.17 13.69
CA SER A 59 -0.52 10.49 13.07
C SER A 59 -0.12 11.93 13.32
N GLU A 60 1.17 12.13 13.55
CA GLU A 60 1.78 13.44 13.32
C GLU A 60 2.14 13.55 11.84
N SER A 61 1.93 14.72 11.23
CA SER A 61 2.18 14.87 9.79
C SER A 61 2.72 16.23 9.38
N PHE A 62 3.46 16.24 8.28
CA PHE A 62 3.94 17.45 7.62
C PHE A 62 3.76 17.34 6.10
N LEU A 63 3.52 18.48 5.45
CA LEU A 63 3.34 18.55 4.00
C LEU A 63 4.63 19.01 3.32
N ASP A 64 5.15 18.19 2.40
CA ASP A 64 6.09 18.65 1.39
C ASP A 64 5.32 19.29 0.23
N ALA A 65 5.22 20.61 0.25
CA ALA A 65 4.53 21.40 -0.77
C ALA A 65 5.18 21.31 -2.16
N THR A 66 6.45 20.91 -2.26
CA THR A 66 7.16 20.78 -3.54
C THR A 66 6.62 19.58 -4.33
N THR A 67 6.40 18.47 -3.63
CA THR A 67 5.92 17.22 -4.24
C THR A 67 4.42 17.00 -4.09
N GLY A 68 3.75 17.80 -3.23
CA GLY A 68 2.35 17.58 -2.86
C GLY A 68 2.17 16.30 -2.04
N THR A 69 3.21 15.92 -1.28
CA THR A 69 3.23 14.69 -0.48
C THR A 69 3.15 15.03 0.99
N ARG A 70 2.15 14.49 1.68
CA ARG A 70 2.08 14.55 3.13
C ARG A 70 2.75 13.32 3.73
N HIS A 71 3.67 13.55 4.66
CA HIS A 71 4.37 12.50 5.37
C HIS A 71 3.74 12.34 6.75
N HIS A 72 3.41 11.11 7.11
CA HIS A 72 2.75 10.74 8.35
C HIS A 72 3.68 9.83 9.16
N PHE A 73 3.92 10.20 10.42
CA PHE A 73 4.51 9.31 11.41
C PHE A 73 3.37 8.55 12.10
N VAL A 74 3.37 7.23 11.98
CA VAL A 74 2.32 6.37 12.55
C VAL A 74 2.95 5.32 13.46
N ASP A 75 2.45 5.28 14.70
CA ASP A 75 2.79 4.24 15.66
C ASP A 75 1.90 3.02 15.44
N VAL A 76 2.52 1.90 15.09
CA VAL A 76 1.85 0.59 14.95
C VAL A 76 2.35 -0.32 16.06
N HIS A 77 1.44 -0.70 16.95
CA HIS A 77 1.75 -1.65 18.01
C HIS A 77 1.58 -3.07 17.47
N GLY A 78 2.70 -3.72 17.14
CA GLY A 78 2.72 -5.14 16.86
C GLY A 78 2.62 -5.98 18.13
N GLU A 79 2.46 -7.29 17.97
CA GLU A 79 2.33 -8.23 19.10
C GLU A 79 3.56 -8.23 20.02
N ALA A 80 4.75 -7.98 19.47
CA ALA A 80 6.03 -8.05 20.20
C ALA A 80 6.72 -6.70 20.38
N GLU A 81 6.48 -5.74 19.47
CA GLU A 81 7.17 -4.45 19.46
C GLU A 81 6.27 -3.33 18.93
N ALA A 82 6.48 -2.13 19.46
CA ALA A 82 5.96 -0.91 18.85
C ALA A 82 6.88 -0.51 17.69
N MET A 83 6.29 -0.31 16.52
CA MET A 83 6.98 0.07 15.30
C MET A 83 6.54 1.46 14.88
N LEU A 84 7.49 2.30 14.46
CA LEU A 84 7.17 3.60 13.86
C LEU A 84 7.37 3.53 12.35
N PHE A 85 6.35 3.94 11.61
CA PHE A 85 6.41 4.06 10.16
C PHE A 85 6.28 5.50 9.72
N LEU A 86 7.07 5.86 8.71
CA LEU A 86 6.87 7.03 7.87
C LEU A 86 6.06 6.61 6.64
N VAL A 87 4.80 7.04 6.58
CA VAL A 87 3.88 6.78 5.47
C VAL A 87 3.74 8.06 4.66
N SER A 88 4.12 8.01 3.39
CA SER A 88 4.05 9.15 2.48
C SER A 88 2.82 9.03 1.59
N VAL A 89 1.97 10.05 1.62
CA VAL A 89 0.70 10.10 0.89
C VAL A 89 0.74 11.25 -0.10
N ASN A 90 0.51 10.96 -1.38
CA ASN A 90 0.32 12.02 -2.37
C ASN A 90 -1.11 12.58 -2.23
N GLU A 91 -1.24 13.86 -1.87
CA GLU A 91 -2.55 14.45 -1.56
C GLU A 91 -3.47 14.58 -2.79
N GLY A 92 -2.89 14.82 -3.96
CA GLY A 92 -3.65 14.97 -5.20
C GLY A 92 -4.25 13.65 -5.68
N GLN A 93 -3.54 12.54 -5.49
CA GLN A 93 -3.96 11.21 -5.92
C GLN A 93 -4.59 10.39 -4.80
N ARG A 94 -4.53 10.87 -3.54
CA ARG A 94 -5.01 10.19 -2.34
C ARG A 94 -4.51 8.75 -2.22
N ARG A 95 -3.20 8.57 -2.44
CA ARG A 95 -2.56 7.25 -2.45
C ARG A 95 -1.29 7.25 -1.62
N VAL A 96 -1.02 6.12 -0.98
CA VAL A 96 0.30 5.86 -0.40
C VAL A 96 1.31 5.74 -1.53
N VAL A 97 2.42 6.47 -1.43
CA VAL A 97 3.51 6.48 -2.43
C VAL A 97 4.82 5.92 -1.90
N ASP A 98 5.03 5.96 -0.58
CA ASP A 98 6.18 5.34 0.08
C ASP A 98 5.79 4.93 1.51
N VAL A 99 6.40 3.85 2.00
CA VAL A 99 6.29 3.42 3.39
C VAL A 99 7.65 2.98 3.87
N ARG A 100 8.09 3.53 4.99
CA ARG A 100 9.40 3.23 5.58
C ARG A 100 9.28 2.99 7.08
N ARG A 101 9.80 1.87 7.57
CA ARG A 101 10.01 1.64 9.00
C ARG A 101 11.21 2.45 9.49
N LEU A 102 11.07 3.13 10.64
CA LEU A 102 12.11 3.99 11.20
C LEU A 102 12.93 3.34 12.32
N PHE A 103 12.33 2.43 13.09
CA PHE A 103 12.98 1.60 14.11
C PHE A 103 12.12 0.36 14.43
#